data_AF-A0A2G9QLZ6-F1
#
_entry.id   AF-A0A2G9QLZ6-F1
#
_cell.length_a   1.000
_cell.length_b   1.000
_cell.length_c   1.000
_cell.angle_alpha   90.00
_cell.angle_beta   90.00
_cell.angle_gamma   90.00
#
_symmetry.space_group_name_H-M   'P 1'
#
loop_
_entity.id
_entity.type
_entity.pdbx_description
1 polymer ?
#
loop_
_entity_poly.entity_id
_entity_poly.type
_entity_poly.pdbx_seq_one_letter_code
_entity_poly.pdbx_strand_id
1 'polypeptide(L)'
;MFKVKSEVTITYELGFEGDYEEQVQENGYDIVGPVFKITVEPGVVSEVHLPHSLCLEGLKTGISLIRFGNFKDGKMNIIEPVTIGPSHIVLENPSFSGLGPLLSKLWGRPIPFKGMVLLYSQVVCPQYEAYMEYKFHLYVIPRNQPEITKLHKQKQTNGFKNMGKPHLLESRLYTKTEYTVRAHPDGKILPKVKLFCLYVFLLKYICDFFFNNGFIKMK
;
A
#
# COMPACT_ATOMS: atom_id res chain seq x y z
N MET A 1 2.72 15.87 5.92
CA MET A 1 2.79 17.12 6.71
C MET A 1 3.23 18.23 5.76
N PHE A 2 2.62 19.41 5.84
CA PHE A 2 2.98 20.57 5.01
C PHE A 2 3.54 21.66 5.91
N LYS A 3 4.67 22.27 5.52
CA LYS A 3 5.22 23.45 6.17
C LYS A 3 4.89 24.68 5.34
N VAL A 4 4.00 25.52 5.86
CA VAL A 4 3.43 26.68 5.14
C VAL A 4 3.98 27.98 5.69
N LYS A 5 4.13 28.98 4.81
CA LYS A 5 4.60 30.35 5.16
C LYS A 5 3.46 31.26 5.63
N SER A 6 2.23 30.96 5.21
CA SER A 6 1.01 31.70 5.55
C SER A 6 -0.19 30.76 5.57
N GLU A 7 -1.34 31.25 6.02
CA GLU A 7 -2.61 30.53 5.94
C GLU A 7 -2.91 30.17 4.47
N VAL A 8 -3.31 28.92 4.23
CA VAL A 8 -3.58 28.41 2.89
C VAL A 8 -4.50 27.20 2.93
N THR A 9 -5.31 27.04 1.89
CA THR A 9 -6.08 25.82 1.66
C THR A 9 -5.27 24.87 0.77
N ILE A 10 -5.08 23.64 1.25
CA ILE A 10 -4.39 22.57 0.52
C ILE A 10 -5.42 21.49 0.22
N THR A 11 -5.62 21.17 -1.05
CA THR A 11 -6.39 20.00 -1.46
C THR A 11 -5.47 18.93 -2.00
N TYR A 12 -5.77 17.68 -1.69
CA TYR A 12 -5.02 16.54 -2.22
C TYR A 12 -5.95 15.40 -2.56
N GLU A 13 -5.61 14.72 -3.65
CA GLU A 13 -6.27 13.50 -4.10
C GLU A 13 -5.22 12.40 -4.20
N LEU A 14 -5.63 11.19 -3.85
CA LEU A 14 -4.81 10.01 -4.02
C LEU A 14 -5.14 9.34 -5.34
N GLY A 15 -4.09 9.05 -6.12
CA GLY A 15 -4.20 8.30 -7.35
C GLY A 15 -4.03 9.16 -8.57
N PHE A 16 -3.08 8.73 -9.39
CA PHE A 16 -2.98 9.04 -10.80
C PHE A 16 -2.56 7.70 -11.44
N GLU A 17 -3.47 6.72 -11.42
CA GLU A 17 -3.23 5.39 -11.97
C GLU A 17 -3.67 5.38 -13.44
N GLY A 18 -2.78 4.96 -14.35
CA GLY A 18 -3.06 4.85 -15.78
C GLY A 18 -2.12 5.71 -16.64
N ASP A 19 -2.28 7.03 -16.67
CA ASP A 19 -1.70 7.81 -17.77
C ASP A 19 -0.17 8.02 -17.71
N TYR A 20 0.50 7.69 -16.60
CA TYR A 20 1.97 7.83 -16.48
C TYR A 20 2.72 6.52 -16.26
N GLU A 21 2.05 5.37 -16.14
CA GLU A 21 2.75 4.12 -15.84
C GLU A 21 3.73 3.74 -16.93
N GLU A 22 3.31 3.81 -18.20
CA GLU A 22 4.15 3.58 -19.37
C GLU A 22 5.35 4.55 -19.37
N GLN A 23 5.09 5.86 -19.24
CA GLN A 23 6.13 6.88 -19.22
C GLN A 23 7.15 6.65 -18.09
N VAL A 24 6.70 6.30 -16.88
CA VAL A 24 7.58 5.97 -15.74
C VAL A 24 8.47 4.79 -16.08
N GLN A 25 7.89 3.74 -16.67
CA GLN A 25 8.61 2.53 -17.04
C GLN A 25 9.64 2.77 -18.16
N GLU A 26 9.29 3.56 -19.18
CA GLU A 26 10.17 3.96 -20.29
C GLU A 26 11.38 4.77 -19.79
N ASN A 27 11.15 5.63 -18.79
CA ASN A 27 12.22 6.40 -18.17
C ASN A 27 13.07 5.60 -17.17
N GLY A 28 12.82 4.29 -17.02
CA GLY A 28 13.66 3.41 -16.21
C GLY A 28 13.34 3.43 -14.72
N TYR A 29 12.10 3.70 -14.33
CA TYR A 29 11.65 3.72 -12.93
C TYR A 29 10.45 2.80 -12.69
N ASP A 30 10.24 2.47 -11.41
CA ASP A 30 9.01 1.87 -10.89
C ASP A 30 8.36 2.87 -9.91
N ILE A 31 7.04 3.01 -9.95
CA ILE A 31 6.28 3.73 -8.91
C ILE A 31 6.28 2.86 -7.65
N VAL A 32 6.69 3.40 -6.51
CA VAL A 32 6.90 2.62 -5.26
C VAL A 32 6.10 3.13 -4.06
N GLY A 33 4.98 3.80 -4.34
CA GLY A 33 4.09 4.34 -3.33
C GLY A 33 2.97 5.19 -3.96
N PRO A 34 2.12 5.79 -3.12
CA PRO A 34 1.02 6.62 -3.58
C PRO A 34 1.50 7.83 -4.39
N VAL A 35 0.81 8.12 -5.50
CA VAL A 35 0.91 9.38 -6.22
C VAL A 35 -0.16 10.32 -5.70
N PHE A 36 0.25 11.52 -5.28
CA PHE A 36 -0.62 12.56 -4.76
C PHE A 36 -0.82 13.64 -5.81
N LYS A 37 -2.07 13.95 -6.16
CA LYS A 37 -2.38 15.18 -6.88
C LYS A 37 -2.64 16.27 -5.86
N ILE A 38 -1.73 17.22 -5.72
CA ILE A 38 -1.81 18.28 -4.71
C ILE A 38 -2.09 19.61 -5.41
N THR A 39 -3.07 20.36 -4.90
CA THR A 39 -3.38 21.71 -5.37
C THR A 39 -3.26 22.68 -4.21
N VAL A 40 -2.46 23.73 -4.39
CA VAL A 40 -2.19 24.77 -3.40
C VAL A 40 -1.70 26.02 -4.11
N GLU A 41 -1.88 27.18 -3.48
CA GLU A 41 -1.31 28.44 -3.96
C GLU A 41 0.23 28.33 -4.10
N PRO A 42 0.80 28.76 -5.24
CA PRO A 42 2.24 28.71 -5.47
C PRO A 42 3.06 29.44 -4.41
N GLY A 43 4.20 28.89 -4.03
CA GLY A 43 5.18 29.55 -3.15
C GLY A 43 4.84 29.58 -1.66
N VAL A 44 3.62 29.20 -1.26
CA VAL A 44 3.18 29.19 0.14
C VAL A 44 3.72 28.01 0.92
N VAL A 45 3.82 26.82 0.29
CA VAL A 45 4.41 25.64 0.93
C VAL A 45 5.91 25.64 0.73
N SER A 46 6.66 25.64 1.83
CA SER A 46 8.11 25.52 1.85
C SER A 46 8.60 24.07 1.84
N GLU A 47 7.81 23.15 2.37
CA GLU A 47 8.19 21.74 2.53
C GLU A 47 6.94 20.85 2.58
N VAL A 48 7.04 19.65 2.01
CA VAL A 48 6.01 18.61 2.13
C VAL A 48 6.62 17.26 2.47
N HIS A 49 5.97 16.57 3.41
CA HIS A 49 6.26 15.19 3.79
C HIS A 49 5.19 14.28 3.19
N LEU A 50 5.57 13.48 2.21
CA LEU A 50 4.69 12.53 1.52
C LEU A 50 5.03 11.09 1.93
N PRO A 51 4.04 10.27 2.31
CA PRO A 51 4.29 8.92 2.77
C PRO A 51 4.77 8.00 1.62
N HIS A 52 5.56 6.99 1.95
CA HIS A 52 5.89 5.88 1.03
C HIS A 52 5.66 4.53 1.73
N SER A 53 5.71 3.46 0.93
CA SER A 53 5.63 2.08 1.44
C SER A 53 6.99 1.40 1.57
N LEU A 54 8.06 1.96 1.01
CA LEU A 54 9.40 1.37 1.01
C LEU A 54 9.93 1.02 2.40
N CYS A 55 10.66 -0.09 2.49
CA CYS A 55 11.43 -0.48 3.67
C CYS A 55 12.90 -0.08 3.46
N LEU A 56 13.31 1.07 4.01
CA LEU A 56 14.66 1.61 3.80
C LEU A 56 15.76 0.71 4.36
N GLU A 57 15.49 -0.04 5.43
CA GLU A 57 16.44 -1.03 5.95
C GLU A 57 16.79 -2.11 4.92
N GLY A 58 15.83 -2.46 4.06
CA GLY A 58 16.04 -3.37 2.93
C GLY A 58 16.67 -2.68 1.71
N LEU A 59 16.69 -1.35 1.67
CA LEU A 59 17.24 -0.52 0.58
C LEU A 59 18.53 0.20 0.96
N LYS A 60 19.22 -0.14 2.05
CA LYS A 60 20.39 0.63 2.54
C LYS A 60 21.42 0.98 1.45
N THR A 61 21.67 0.07 0.51
CA THR A 61 22.62 0.28 -0.61
C THR A 61 22.00 0.94 -1.85
N GLY A 62 20.69 1.16 -1.86
CA GLY A 62 19.91 1.69 -2.99
C GLY A 62 19.10 2.94 -2.65
N ILE A 63 19.33 3.58 -1.50
CA ILE A 63 18.64 4.85 -1.14
C ILE A 63 18.90 5.91 -2.22
N SER A 64 20.11 5.96 -2.77
CA SER A 64 20.49 6.86 -3.88
C SER A 64 19.77 6.58 -5.19
N LEU A 65 19.00 5.49 -5.30
CA LEU A 65 18.18 5.15 -6.47
C LEU A 65 16.72 5.57 -6.30
N ILE A 66 16.35 6.10 -5.13
CA ILE A 66 15.01 6.64 -4.86
C ILE A 66 14.95 8.05 -5.44
N ARG A 67 13.88 8.32 -6.18
CA ARG A 67 13.56 9.63 -6.76
C ARG A 67 12.11 9.97 -6.48
N PHE A 68 11.71 11.17 -6.86
CA PHE A 68 10.33 11.59 -6.77
C PHE A 68 9.86 12.11 -8.14
N GLY A 69 8.77 11.59 -8.65
CA GLY A 69 8.17 12.02 -9.90
C GLY A 69 7.25 13.21 -9.67
N ASN A 70 7.40 14.24 -10.50
CA ASN A 70 6.42 15.29 -10.71
C ASN A 70 5.76 15.08 -12.06
N PHE A 71 4.46 14.88 -12.03
CA PHE A 71 3.63 14.52 -13.15
C PHE A 71 2.69 15.69 -13.48
N LYS A 72 2.94 16.34 -14.60
CA LYS A 72 2.23 17.55 -15.00
C LYS A 72 2.10 17.61 -16.52
N ASP A 73 0.90 17.93 -17.01
CA ASP A 73 0.62 18.18 -18.43
C ASP A 73 1.13 17.06 -19.37
N GLY A 74 0.94 15.79 -18.99
CA GLY A 74 1.39 14.64 -19.80
C GLY A 74 2.89 14.35 -19.71
N LYS A 75 3.62 15.01 -18.81
CA LYS A 75 5.07 14.86 -18.65
C LYS A 75 5.46 14.48 -17.23
N MET A 76 6.46 13.61 -17.14
CA MET A 76 7.16 13.27 -15.91
C MET A 76 8.48 14.06 -15.82
N ASN A 77 8.68 14.74 -14.70
CA ASN A 77 9.96 15.33 -14.29
C ASN A 77 10.47 14.64 -13.03
N ILE A 78 11.78 14.49 -12.92
CA ILE A 78 12.40 13.90 -11.74
C ILE A 78 12.79 15.00 -10.75
N ILE A 79 12.40 14.80 -9.50
CA ILE A 79 12.75 15.60 -8.34
C ILE A 79 13.65 14.76 -7.43
N GLU A 80 14.74 15.36 -6.97
CA GLU A 80 15.57 14.76 -5.93
C GLU A 80 14.97 15.05 -4.55
N PRO A 81 14.69 14.03 -3.74
CA PRO A 81 14.19 14.23 -2.39
C PRO A 81 15.29 14.80 -1.49
N VAL A 82 14.93 15.75 -0.63
CA VAL A 82 15.87 16.36 0.33
C VAL A 82 16.17 15.39 1.47
N THR A 83 15.16 14.64 1.90
CA THR A 83 15.31 13.62 2.94
C THR A 83 14.38 12.46 2.67
N ILE A 84 14.87 11.25 2.89
CA ILE A 84 14.09 10.01 2.83
C ILE A 84 14.05 9.43 4.24
N GLY A 85 12.96 9.73 4.95
CA GLY A 85 12.73 9.23 6.30
C GLY A 85 12.12 7.82 6.29
N PRO A 86 11.99 7.14 7.45
CA PRO A 86 11.54 5.74 7.52
C PRO A 86 10.17 5.43 6.92
N SER A 87 9.29 6.44 6.81
CA SER A 87 7.91 6.28 6.34
C SER A 87 7.45 7.37 5.38
N HIS A 88 8.32 8.34 5.06
CA HIS A 88 7.97 9.52 4.28
C HIS A 88 9.20 10.12 3.60
N ILE A 89 8.95 10.80 2.50
CA ILE A 89 9.92 11.59 1.75
C ILE A 89 9.62 13.06 1.97
N VAL A 90 10.67 13.86 2.13
CA VAL A 90 10.63 15.30 2.29
C VAL A 90 11.06 15.96 0.98
N LEU A 91 10.23 16.85 0.47
CA LEU A 91 10.54 17.71 -0.67
C LEU A 91 10.50 19.17 -0.21
N GLU A 92 11.50 19.95 -0.59
CA GLU A 92 11.55 21.39 -0.36
C GLU A 92 11.08 22.15 -1.59
N ASN A 93 10.32 23.23 -1.35
CA ASN A 93 9.73 24.11 -2.36
C ASN A 93 9.21 23.35 -3.60
N PRO A 94 8.44 22.26 -3.42
CA PRO A 94 8.02 21.45 -4.56
C PRO A 94 7.06 22.24 -5.44
N SER A 95 7.13 22.03 -6.73
CA SER A 95 6.03 22.38 -7.62
C SER A 95 4.93 21.33 -7.45
N PHE A 96 3.72 21.77 -7.11
CA PHE A 96 2.60 20.87 -6.86
C PHE A 96 1.87 20.52 -8.16
N SER A 97 1.67 19.23 -8.33
CA SER A 97 0.99 18.54 -9.43
C SER A 97 0.75 17.09 -8.98
N GLY A 98 0.80 16.10 -9.87
CA GLY A 98 0.97 14.70 -9.47
C GLY A 98 2.37 14.46 -8.90
N LEU A 99 2.45 13.88 -7.71
CA LEU A 99 3.67 13.79 -6.91
C LEU A 99 3.78 12.38 -6.31
N GLY A 100 4.77 11.58 -6.74
CA GLY A 100 4.90 10.19 -6.27
C GLY A 100 6.33 9.66 -6.17
N PRO A 101 6.60 8.70 -5.27
CA PRO A 101 7.94 8.13 -5.11
C PRO A 101 8.26 7.15 -6.23
N LEU A 102 9.50 7.23 -6.72
CA LEU A 102 10.06 6.40 -7.79
C LEU A 102 11.27 5.63 -7.27
N LEU A 103 11.48 4.42 -7.79
CA LEU A 103 12.72 3.67 -7.62
C LEU A 103 13.31 3.34 -8.99
N SER A 104 14.58 3.63 -9.19
CA SER A 104 15.26 3.28 -10.44
C SER A 104 15.27 1.77 -10.67
N LYS A 105 15.00 1.34 -11.91
CA LYS A 105 15.12 -0.06 -12.34
C LYS A 105 16.56 -0.60 -12.22
N LEU A 106 17.56 0.28 -12.07
CA LEU A 106 18.93 -0.12 -11.70
C LEU A 106 19.01 -0.87 -10.37
N TRP A 107 17.99 -0.74 -9.50
CA TRP A 107 17.89 -1.54 -8.28
C TRP A 107 17.96 -3.05 -8.57
N GLY A 108 17.36 -3.49 -9.70
CA GLY A 108 17.50 -4.85 -10.25
C GLY A 108 17.06 -6.01 -9.33
N ARG A 109 16.57 -5.72 -8.12
CA ARG A 109 16.25 -6.69 -7.07
C ARG A 109 14.77 -6.56 -6.67
N PRO A 110 14.20 -7.55 -5.99
CA PRO A 110 12.92 -7.41 -5.29
C PRO A 110 12.87 -6.13 -4.44
N ILE A 111 11.80 -5.35 -4.56
CA ILE A 111 11.65 -4.07 -3.88
C ILE A 111 11.09 -4.33 -2.48
N PRO A 112 11.79 -3.93 -1.41
CA PRO A 112 11.31 -4.17 -0.06
C PRO A 112 10.33 -3.08 0.38
N PHE A 113 9.24 -3.46 1.02
CA PHE A 113 8.23 -2.55 1.55
C PHE A 113 7.75 -2.98 2.95
N LYS A 114 7.23 -2.00 3.70
CA LYS A 114 6.48 -2.23 4.93
C LYS A 114 5.03 -2.53 4.54
N GLY A 115 4.56 -3.72 4.91
CA GLY A 115 3.21 -4.17 4.62
C GLY A 115 2.25 -4.04 5.80
N MET A 116 0.97 -4.26 5.50
CA MET A 116 -0.08 -4.51 6.47
C MET A 116 -0.98 -5.65 5.99
N VAL A 117 -1.63 -6.29 6.95
CA VAL A 117 -2.65 -7.31 6.70
C VAL A 117 -4.03 -6.71 6.98
N LEU A 118 -4.93 -6.81 6.01
CA LEU A 118 -6.35 -6.51 6.18
C LEU A 118 -7.13 -7.81 6.16
N LEU A 119 -7.97 -8.00 7.18
CA LEU A 119 -8.82 -9.18 7.29
C LEU A 119 -10.29 -8.76 7.32
N TYR A 120 -11.07 -9.34 6.42
CA TYR A 120 -12.51 -9.15 6.34
C TYR A 120 -13.21 -10.49 6.50
N SER A 121 -14.35 -10.51 7.20
CA SER A 121 -15.17 -11.69 7.42
C SER A 121 -16.61 -11.47 6.94
N GLN A 122 -17.26 -12.51 6.44
CA GLN A 122 -18.68 -12.54 6.13
C GLN A 122 -19.26 -13.85 6.66
N VAL A 123 -20.44 -13.80 7.27
CA VAL A 123 -21.19 -15.00 7.65
C VAL A 123 -21.92 -15.50 6.40
N VAL A 124 -21.71 -16.76 6.02
CA VAL A 124 -22.26 -17.37 4.80
C VAL A 124 -23.58 -18.09 5.10
N CYS A 125 -23.63 -18.82 6.22
CA CYS A 125 -24.79 -19.61 6.63
C CYS A 125 -25.25 -19.18 8.03
N PRO A 126 -26.16 -18.18 8.16
CA PRO A 126 -26.62 -17.68 9.46
C PRO A 126 -27.71 -18.56 10.10
N GLN A 127 -28.15 -19.62 9.41
CA GLN A 127 -29.41 -20.33 9.70
C GLN A 127 -29.29 -21.37 10.82
N TYR A 128 -28.07 -21.77 11.20
CA TYR A 128 -27.82 -22.75 12.24
C TYR A 128 -26.73 -22.24 13.21
N GLU A 129 -27.12 -21.86 14.43
CA GLU A 129 -26.18 -21.35 15.45
C GLU A 129 -25.06 -22.36 15.79
N ALA A 130 -25.36 -23.66 15.66
CA ALA A 130 -24.39 -24.72 15.89
C ALA A 130 -23.31 -24.85 14.78
N TYR A 131 -23.55 -24.26 13.60
CA TYR A 131 -22.68 -24.37 12.42
C TYR A 131 -22.61 -23.02 11.69
N MET A 132 -21.90 -22.06 12.26
CA MET A 132 -21.61 -20.79 11.57
C MET A 132 -20.47 -20.96 10.57
N GLU A 133 -20.79 -20.82 9.30
CA GLU A 133 -19.80 -20.74 8.23
C GLU A 133 -19.35 -19.30 8.01
N TYR A 134 -18.02 -19.12 7.93
CA TYR A 134 -17.42 -17.82 7.71
C TYR A 134 -16.55 -17.81 6.47
N LYS A 135 -16.75 -16.78 5.64
CA LYS A 135 -15.88 -16.45 4.53
C LYS A 135 -14.92 -15.35 4.94
N PHE A 136 -13.63 -15.57 4.72
CA PHE A 136 -12.60 -14.60 5.02
C PHE A 136 -11.90 -14.11 3.75
N HIS A 137 -11.69 -12.80 3.68
CA HIS A 137 -10.83 -12.20 2.69
C HIS A 137 -9.63 -11.59 3.39
N LEU A 138 -8.45 -12.13 3.10
CA LEU A 138 -7.18 -11.65 3.60
C LEU A 138 -6.46 -10.88 2.49
N TYR A 139 -5.97 -9.70 2.83
CA TYR A 139 -5.17 -8.90 1.93
C TYR A 139 -3.82 -8.59 2.57
N VAL A 140 -2.76 -8.74 1.78
CA VAL A 140 -1.42 -8.28 2.14
C VAL A 140 -1.10 -7.12 1.20
N ILE A 141 -0.97 -5.93 1.76
CA ILE A 141 -0.88 -4.68 0.99
C ILE A 141 0.26 -3.85 1.57
N PRO A 142 1.06 -3.16 0.76
CA PRO A 142 1.95 -2.12 1.24
C PRO A 142 1.20 -1.06 2.06
N ARG A 143 1.88 -0.44 3.03
CA ARG A 143 1.28 0.64 3.83
C ARG A 143 0.99 1.87 2.96
N ASN A 144 0.00 2.69 3.33
CA ASN A 144 -0.31 3.99 2.71
C ASN A 144 -0.80 3.91 1.26
N GLN A 145 -1.37 2.77 0.88
CA GLN A 145 -1.90 2.52 -0.45
C GLN A 145 -3.35 3.05 -0.56
N PRO A 146 -3.68 3.85 -1.58
CA PRO A 146 -4.98 4.51 -1.67
C PRO A 146 -6.13 3.55 -1.96
N GLU A 147 -5.84 2.38 -2.51
CA GLU A 147 -6.77 1.29 -2.79
C GLU A 147 -7.38 0.74 -1.49
N ILE A 148 -6.71 0.91 -0.34
CA ILE A 148 -7.21 0.45 0.97
C ILE A 148 -8.58 1.06 1.27
N THR A 149 -8.76 2.36 1.03
CA THR A 149 -10.04 3.05 1.26
C THR A 149 -11.13 2.55 0.31
N LYS A 150 -10.80 2.40 -0.98
CA LYS A 150 -11.72 1.85 -1.99
C LYS A 150 -12.13 0.42 -1.62
N LEU A 151 -11.17 -0.40 -1.21
CA LEU A 151 -11.35 -1.78 -0.77
C LEU A 151 -12.27 -1.86 0.46
N HIS A 152 -12.05 -1.03 1.49
CA HIS A 152 -12.92 -0.99 2.66
C HIS A 152 -14.37 -0.69 2.30
N LYS A 153 -14.62 0.32 1.46
CA LYS A 153 -15.97 0.66 1.00
C LYS A 153 -16.60 -0.50 0.22
N GLN A 154 -15.87 -1.07 -0.73
CA GLN A 154 -16.34 -2.23 -1.52
C GLN A 154 -16.69 -3.43 -0.62
N LYS A 155 -15.88 -3.72 0.39
CA LYS A 155 -16.12 -4.83 1.32
C LYS A 155 -17.37 -4.62 2.16
N GLN A 156 -17.56 -3.41 2.68
CA GLN A 156 -18.75 -3.06 3.44
C GLN A 156 -20.01 -3.19 2.58
N THR A 157 -20.00 -2.68 1.35
CA THR A 157 -21.12 -2.83 0.40
C THR A 157 -21.45 -4.31 0.13
N ASN A 158 -20.45 -5.17 0.09
CA ASN A 158 -20.63 -6.61 -0.16
C ASN A 158 -20.93 -7.44 1.10
N GLY A 159 -21.27 -6.80 2.22
CA GLY A 159 -21.66 -7.48 3.46
C GLY A 159 -20.50 -8.06 4.27
N PHE A 160 -19.26 -7.68 3.97
CA PHE A 160 -18.10 -8.05 4.78
C PHE A 160 -17.91 -7.07 5.95
N LYS A 161 -17.59 -7.61 7.11
CA LYS A 161 -17.14 -6.85 8.29
C LYS A 161 -15.62 -6.82 8.33
N ASN A 162 -15.04 -5.65 8.60
CA ASN A 162 -13.61 -5.55 8.90
C ASN A 162 -13.35 -6.13 10.29
N MET A 163 -12.39 -7.04 10.40
CA MET A 163 -12.07 -7.76 11.64
C MET A 163 -11.18 -6.96 12.61
N GLY A 164 -10.74 -5.74 12.28
CA GLY A 164 -10.03 -4.88 13.23
C GLY A 164 -9.12 -3.81 12.59
N LYS A 165 -8.22 -3.24 13.41
CA LYS A 165 -7.15 -2.36 12.92
C LYS A 165 -6.21 -3.16 12.01
N PRO A 166 -5.70 -2.58 10.91
CA PRO A 166 -4.71 -3.24 10.08
C PRO A 166 -3.54 -3.74 10.93
N HIS A 167 -3.19 -5.02 10.80
CA HIS A 167 -2.00 -5.54 11.47
C HIS A 167 -0.79 -5.08 10.69
N LEU A 168 0.01 -4.21 11.29
CA LEU A 168 1.29 -3.79 10.72
C LEU A 168 2.24 -4.97 10.78
N LEU A 169 2.82 -5.33 9.64
CA LEU A 169 3.83 -6.38 9.61
C LEU A 169 5.14 -5.83 10.18
N GLU A 170 5.69 -6.51 11.17
CA GLU A 170 7.02 -6.20 11.72
C GLU A 170 8.10 -6.50 10.66
N SER A 171 7.90 -7.61 9.94
CA SER A 171 8.78 -8.05 8.86
C SER A 171 8.57 -7.25 7.58
N ARG A 172 9.66 -7.09 6.81
CA ARG A 172 9.61 -6.52 5.46
C ARG A 172 9.09 -7.55 4.47
N LEU A 173 8.33 -7.06 3.50
CA LEU A 173 7.90 -7.82 2.34
C LEU A 173 8.69 -7.36 1.11
N TYR A 174 8.67 -8.16 0.06
CA TYR A 174 9.40 -7.98 -1.18
C TYR A 174 8.48 -8.19 -2.37
N THR A 175 8.62 -7.37 -3.41
CA THR A 175 7.94 -7.60 -4.68
C THR A 175 8.48 -8.88 -5.33
N LYS A 176 7.71 -9.49 -6.24
CA LYS A 176 8.13 -10.72 -6.97
C LYS A 176 8.54 -11.87 -6.04
N THR A 177 8.05 -11.86 -4.80
CA THR A 177 8.32 -12.89 -3.79
C THR A 177 7.03 -13.60 -3.44
N GLU A 178 7.13 -14.90 -3.24
CA GLU A 178 6.00 -15.73 -2.88
C GLU A 178 5.79 -15.78 -1.37
N TYR A 179 4.56 -15.58 -0.93
CA TYR A 179 4.15 -15.65 0.47
C TYR A 179 3.12 -16.75 0.67
N THR A 180 3.09 -17.30 1.89
CA THR A 180 2.11 -18.30 2.31
C THR A 180 1.46 -17.85 3.62
N VAL A 181 0.14 -17.95 3.69
CA VAL A 181 -0.62 -17.78 4.94
C VAL A 181 -0.72 -19.13 5.62
N ARG A 182 -0.41 -19.19 6.92
CA ARG A 182 -0.53 -20.40 7.74
C ARG A 182 -1.47 -20.13 8.90
N ALA A 183 -2.31 -21.10 9.24
CA ALA A 183 -3.09 -21.06 10.48
C ALA A 183 -2.24 -21.56 11.65
N HIS A 184 -2.63 -21.18 12.86
CA HIS A 184 -2.21 -21.86 14.08
C HIS A 184 -2.54 -23.37 13.98
N PRO A 185 -1.78 -24.28 14.63
CA PRO A 185 -2.04 -25.72 14.61
C PRO A 185 -3.51 -26.14 14.84
N ASP A 186 -4.25 -25.37 15.64
CA ASP A 186 -5.66 -25.64 15.97
C ASP A 186 -6.66 -25.16 14.92
N GLY A 187 -6.20 -24.41 13.91
CA GLY A 187 -7.00 -23.89 12.81
C GLY A 187 -6.71 -24.61 11.50
N LYS A 188 -7.72 -24.78 10.65
CA LYS A 188 -7.56 -25.33 9.29
C LYS A 188 -7.92 -24.26 8.27
N ILE A 189 -6.97 -23.90 7.41
CA ILE A 189 -7.23 -23.09 6.20
C ILE A 189 -7.62 -24.04 5.08
N LEU A 190 -8.77 -23.79 4.45
CA LEU A 190 -9.20 -24.50 3.25
C LEU A 190 -9.30 -23.50 2.08
N PRO A 191 -8.73 -23.85 0.91
CA PRO A 191 -7.93 -25.03 0.60
C PRO A 191 -6.50 -25.00 1.20
N LYS A 192 -5.87 -26.18 1.37
CA LYS A 192 -4.64 -26.41 2.18
C LYS A 192 -3.36 -25.70 1.70
N VAL A 193 -3.29 -25.18 0.48
CA VAL A 193 -2.10 -24.48 -0.04
C VAL A 193 -2.56 -23.42 -1.04
N LYS A 194 -1.84 -22.28 -1.10
CA LYS A 194 -1.42 -21.65 -2.36
C LYS A 194 -0.39 -20.56 -2.10
N LEU A 195 0.68 -20.56 -2.89
CA LEU A 195 1.69 -19.51 -2.93
C LEU A 195 1.07 -18.28 -3.60
N PHE A 196 1.45 -17.08 -3.16
CA PHE A 196 1.01 -15.84 -3.79
C PHE A 196 2.19 -14.93 -4.04
N CYS A 197 2.30 -14.42 -5.27
CA CYS A 197 3.39 -13.56 -5.67
C CYS A 197 2.93 -12.09 -5.73
N LEU A 198 3.70 -11.21 -5.10
CA LEU A 198 3.35 -9.80 -5.01
C LEU A 198 3.86 -9.06 -6.25
N TYR A 199 3.01 -9.00 -7.28
CA TYR A 199 3.37 -8.40 -8.57
C TYR A 199 3.11 -6.89 -8.65
N VAL A 200 2.00 -6.39 -8.08
CA VAL A 200 1.59 -4.99 -8.20
C VAL A 200 0.76 -4.61 -6.97
N PHE A 201 1.43 -4.11 -5.92
CA PHE A 201 0.93 -3.46 -4.68
C PHE A 201 -0.41 -3.87 -4.03
N LEU A 202 -1.06 -4.97 -4.41
CA LEU A 202 -2.32 -5.45 -3.86
C LEU A 202 -2.36 -6.98 -3.98
N LEU A 203 -2.18 -7.68 -2.87
CA LEU A 203 -2.42 -9.12 -2.81
C LEU A 203 -3.82 -9.38 -2.25
N LYS A 204 -4.64 -10.14 -3.00
CA LYS A 204 -5.96 -10.58 -2.57
C LYS A 204 -5.98 -12.10 -2.40
N TYR A 205 -6.26 -12.57 -1.19
CA TYR A 205 -6.53 -13.97 -0.90
C TYR A 205 -7.96 -14.15 -0.37
N ILE A 206 -8.70 -15.08 -0.97
CA ILE A 206 -10.04 -15.46 -0.55
C ILE A 206 -9.95 -16.87 0.02
N CYS A 207 -10.43 -17.06 1.24
CA CYS A 207 -10.46 -18.35 1.92
C CYS A 207 -11.79 -18.52 2.66
N ASP A 208 -12.34 -19.72 2.60
CA ASP A 208 -13.54 -20.08 3.33
C ASP A 208 -13.11 -20.91 4.55
N PHE A 209 -13.57 -20.53 5.73
CA PHE A 209 -13.27 -21.21 6.97
C PHE A 209 -14.56 -21.76 7.60
N PHE A 210 -14.50 -23.04 7.94
CA PHE A 210 -15.58 -23.74 8.61
C PHE A 210 -15.13 -23.99 10.05
N PHE A 211 -15.78 -23.33 11.02
CA PHE A 211 -15.51 -23.52 12.43
C PHE A 211 -16.60 -24.39 13.05
N ASN A 212 -16.20 -25.49 13.66
CA ASN A 212 -16.97 -26.10 14.74
C ASN A 212 -16.32 -25.64 16.05
N ASN A 213 -16.92 -24.66 16.71
CA ASN A 213 -16.62 -24.24 18.09
C ASN A 213 -15.15 -23.85 18.40
N GLY A 214 -14.64 -22.76 17.82
CA GLY A 214 -13.33 -22.21 18.22
C GLY A 214 -13.10 -20.75 17.86
N PHE A 215 -12.50 -19.99 18.78
CA PHE A 215 -12.11 -18.59 18.59
C PHE A 215 -10.82 -18.46 17.78
N ILE A 216 -10.76 -17.53 16.83
CA ILE A 216 -9.51 -17.15 16.16
C ILE A 216 -8.76 -16.15 17.04
N LYS A 217 -7.59 -16.54 17.54
CA LYS A 217 -6.63 -15.60 18.13
C LYS A 217 -5.56 -15.30 17.10
N MET A 218 -5.62 -14.13 16.48
CA MET A 218 -4.52 -13.64 15.65
C MET A 218 -3.44 -13.08 16.59
N LYS A 219 -2.27 -13.71 16.60
CA LYS A 219 -1.06 -13.14 17.18
C LYS A 219 -0.34 -12.32 16.11
#